data_AF-A0A2V8K4P7-F1
#
_entry.id   AF-A0A2V8K4P7-F1
#
_cell.length_a   1.000
_cell.length_b   1.000
_cell.length_c   1.000
_cell.angle_alpha   90.00
_cell.angle_beta   90.00
_cell.angle_gamma   90.00
#
_symmetry.space_group_name_H-M   'P 1'
#
loop_
_entity.id
_entity.type
_entity.pdbx_description
1 polymer ?
#
loop_
_entity_poly.entity_id
_entity_poly.type
_entity_poly.pdbx_seq_one_letter_code
_entity_poly.pdbx_strand_id
1 'polypeptide(L)'
;MHASAAAETLCLDEVGELPPDAQVMLLRVLQEREFERLGGGETVYVDVRVVAATNRDLSEEVRAARFRDDLYYRLNVFPIRVPPLRERLEDVGTLAARMAAKHASRLGRTIERIDKKSLKRSEGVLQGHLAGNQESRLFRRQRCEKA
;
A
#
# COMPACT_ATOMS: atom_id res chain seq x y z
N MET A 1 35.29 -7.91 1.07
CA MET A 1 34.32 -8.78 0.36
C MET A 1 32.92 -8.35 0.79
N HIS A 2 32.27 -7.44 0.08
CA HIS A 2 30.82 -7.30 0.17
C HIS A 2 30.30 -7.55 -1.23
N ALA A 3 29.81 -8.78 -1.40
CA ALA A 3 29.35 -9.30 -2.66
C ALA A 3 28.23 -8.41 -3.21
N SER A 4 28.27 -8.20 -4.53
CA SER A 4 27.16 -7.72 -5.34
C SER A 4 25.91 -8.58 -5.06
N ALA A 5 25.02 -8.08 -4.22
CA ALA A 5 23.65 -8.57 -4.12
C ALA A 5 22.74 -7.37 -4.41
N ALA A 6 21.72 -7.57 -5.25
CA ALA A 6 20.73 -6.53 -5.51
C ALA A 6 20.14 -6.04 -4.19
N ALA A 7 19.94 -4.72 -4.03
CA ALA A 7 19.31 -4.17 -2.84
C ALA A 7 18.00 -4.91 -2.56
N GLU A 8 17.93 -5.55 -1.39
CA GLU A 8 16.72 -6.28 -0.98
C GLU A 8 15.58 -5.25 -0.77
N THR A 9 14.36 -5.60 -1.17
CA THR A 9 13.22 -4.69 -1.04
C THR A 9 12.35 -5.12 0.13
N LEU A 10 12.18 -4.22 1.11
CA LEU A 10 11.25 -4.37 2.22
C LEU A 10 9.91 -3.71 1.86
N CYS A 11 8.86 -4.53 1.78
CA CYS A 11 7.49 -4.06 1.60
C CYS A 11 6.80 -3.94 2.96
N LEU A 12 6.34 -2.73 3.29
CA LEU A 12 5.56 -2.45 4.49
C LEU A 12 4.13 -2.16 4.07
N ASP A 13 3.20 -3.00 4.51
CA ASP A 13 1.76 -2.77 4.30
C ASP A 13 1.16 -2.14 5.55
N GLU A 14 0.14 -1.31 5.36
CA GLU A 14 -0.55 -0.55 6.40
C GLU A 14 0.37 0.21 7.36
N VAL A 15 1.35 0.93 6.80
CA VAL A 15 2.32 1.72 7.59
C VAL A 15 1.64 2.75 8.50
N GLY A 16 0.46 3.25 8.12
CA GLY A 16 -0.34 4.19 8.93
C GLY A 16 -0.92 3.59 10.23
N GLU A 17 -0.82 2.27 10.42
CA GLU A 17 -1.26 1.59 11.65
C GLU A 17 -0.11 1.30 12.61
N LEU A 18 1.13 1.67 12.25
CA LEU A 18 2.28 1.41 13.10
C LEU A 18 2.15 2.11 14.46
N PRO A 19 2.36 1.39 15.58
CA PRO A 19 2.44 2.03 16.88
C PRO A 19 3.64 2.98 16.96
N PRO A 20 3.61 3.98 17.86
CA PRO A 20 4.64 5.01 17.94
C PRO A 20 6.08 4.47 18.02
N ASP A 21 6.31 3.42 18.81
CA ASP A 21 7.64 2.82 18.98
C ASP A 21 8.16 2.19 17.67
N ALA A 22 7.26 1.55 16.89
CA ALA A 22 7.61 1.00 15.59
C ALA A 22 7.90 2.10 14.57
N GLN A 23 7.24 3.25 14.65
CA GLN A 23 7.55 4.41 13.81
C GLN A 23 8.97 4.93 14.08
N VAL A 24 9.41 4.96 15.34
CA VAL A 24 10.79 5.33 15.72
C VAL A 24 11.81 4.35 15.15
N MET A 25 11.55 3.05 15.29
CA MET A 25 12.44 2.02 14.76
C MET A 25 12.54 2.10 13.22
N LEU A 26 11.42 2.28 12.53
CA LEU A 26 11.41 2.45 11.08
C LEU A 26 12.17 3.71 10.65
N LEU A 27 12.03 4.81 11.38
CA LEU A 27 12.77 6.04 11.11
C LEU A 27 14.29 5.81 11.22
N ARG A 28 14.76 5.10 12.26
CA ARG A 28 16.18 4.73 12.40
C ARG A 28 16.66 3.89 11.22
N VAL A 29 15.91 2.86 10.82
CA VAL A 29 16.24 2.05 9.64
C VAL A 29 16.36 2.90 8.37
N LEU A 30 15.44 3.84 8.16
CA LEU A 30 15.44 4.70 6.97
C LEU A 30 16.57 5.75 6.97
N GLN A 31 17.00 6.21 8.14
CA GLN A 31 18.01 7.27 8.27
C GLN A 31 19.43 6.71 8.43
N GLU A 32 19.60 5.78 9.36
CA GLU A 32 20.88 5.26 9.84
C GLU A 32 21.26 3.96 9.12
N ARG A 33 20.33 3.34 8.39
CA ARG A 33 20.52 2.02 7.73
C ARG A 33 20.91 0.93 8.72
N GLU A 34 20.43 1.02 9.95
CA GLU A 34 20.69 0.06 11.00
C GLU A 34 19.44 -0.23 11.84
N PHE A 35 19.45 -1.36 12.52
CA PHE A 35 18.49 -1.67 13.58
C PHE A 35 19.09 -2.62 14.61
N GLU A 36 18.47 -2.68 15.79
CA GLU A 36 18.82 -3.62 16.86
C GLU A 36 17.80 -4.75 16.90
N ARG A 37 18.27 -5.98 17.12
CA ARG A 37 17.37 -7.14 17.29
C ARG A 37 16.66 -7.05 18.65
N LEU A 38 15.38 -7.44 18.69
CA LEU A 38 14.65 -7.50 19.95
C LEU A 38 15.36 -8.44 20.95
N GLY A 39 15.74 -7.90 22.11
CA GLY A 39 16.43 -8.65 23.17
C GLY A 39 17.95 -8.77 23.01
N GLY A 40 18.57 -8.10 22.03
CA GLY A 40 20.03 -8.02 21.88
C GLY A 40 20.49 -6.59 21.62
N GLY A 41 21.71 -6.24 22.04
CA GLY A 41 22.32 -4.93 21.78
C GLY A 41 23.17 -4.87 20.52
N GLU A 42 23.07 -5.89 19.65
CA GLU A 42 23.85 -5.97 18.42
C GLU A 42 23.18 -5.15 17.32
N THR A 43 23.86 -4.09 16.89
CA THR A 43 23.47 -3.26 15.74
C THR A 43 23.75 -3.99 14.43
N VAL A 44 22.72 -4.10 13.58
CA VAL A 44 22.80 -4.73 12.26
C VAL A 44 22.63 -3.66 11.18
N TYR A 45 23.61 -3.54 10.29
CA TYR A 45 23.54 -2.67 9.12
C TYR A 45 22.77 -3.35 7.98
N VAL A 46 21.90 -2.59 7.31
CA VAL A 46 21.05 -3.06 6.20
C VAL A 46 21.06 -2.11 5.02
N ASP A 47 21.18 -2.65 3.82
CA ASP A 47 20.99 -1.91 2.57
C ASP A 47 19.72 -2.40 1.89
N VAL A 48 18.59 -1.79 2.27
CA VAL A 48 17.26 -2.19 1.79
C VAL A 48 16.53 -1.02 1.13
N ARG A 49 15.82 -1.33 0.04
CA ARG A 49 14.84 -0.43 -0.55
C ARG A 49 13.53 -0.60 0.21
N VAL A 50 12.94 0.50 0.69
CA VAL A 50 11.63 0.44 1.37
C VAL A 50 10.51 0.85 0.40
N VAL A 51 9.46 0.03 0.34
CA VAL A 51 8.19 0.34 -0.33
C VAL A 51 7.09 0.25 0.71
N ALA A 52 6.44 1.37 1.01
CA ALA A 52 5.37 1.44 1.98
C ALA A 52 4.01 1.63 1.30
N ALA A 53 2.99 0.96 1.81
CA ALA A 53 1.60 1.11 1.43
C ALA A 53 0.75 1.39 2.68
N THR A 54 -0.35 2.12 2.49
CA THR A 54 -1.38 2.31 3.52
C THR A 54 -2.69 2.74 2.89
N ASN A 55 -3.79 2.38 3.55
CA ASN A 55 -5.12 2.87 3.21
C ASN A 55 -5.47 4.23 3.85
N ARG A 56 -4.66 4.71 4.82
CA ARG A 56 -4.92 5.95 5.57
C ARG A 56 -4.31 7.17 4.88
N ASP A 57 -4.93 8.33 5.07
CA ASP A 57 -4.30 9.59 4.71
C ASP A 57 -3.25 9.97 5.77
N LEU A 58 -1.98 9.67 5.48
CA LEU A 58 -0.89 9.98 6.41
C LEU A 58 -0.78 11.48 6.74
N SER A 59 -1.21 12.37 5.86
CA SER A 59 -1.21 13.81 6.15
C SER A 59 -2.22 14.18 7.24
N GLU A 60 -3.37 13.48 7.28
CA GLU A 60 -4.35 13.62 8.35
C GLU A 60 -3.88 12.95 9.64
N GLU A 61 -3.24 11.78 9.55
CA GLU A 61 -2.66 11.08 10.70
C GLU A 61 -1.55 11.90 11.37
N VAL A 62 -0.73 12.60 10.59
CA VAL A 62 0.27 13.56 11.09
C VAL A 62 -0.41 14.74 11.79
N ARG A 63 -1.44 15.34 11.18
CA ARG A 63 -2.21 16.44 11.79
C ARG A 63 -2.88 16.02 13.10
N ALA A 64 -3.27 14.75 13.20
CA ALA A 64 -3.85 14.16 14.39
C ALA A 64 -2.81 13.66 15.41
N ALA A 65 -1.51 13.88 15.18
CA ALA A 65 -0.40 13.43 16.01
C ALA A 65 -0.35 11.89 16.24
N ARG A 66 -0.94 11.11 15.33
CA ARG A 66 -0.91 9.64 15.36
C ARG A 66 0.22 9.07 14.51
N PHE A 67 0.73 9.85 13.57
CA PHE A 67 1.86 9.51 12.73
C PHE A 67 2.94 10.59 12.83
N ARG A 68 4.21 10.19 12.92
CA ARG A 68 5.29 11.16 13.05
C ARG A 68 5.56 11.88 11.74
N ASP A 69 5.72 13.19 11.85
CA ASP A 69 5.96 14.10 10.72
C ASP A 69 7.29 13.78 10.00
N ASP A 70 8.35 13.49 10.77
CA ASP A 70 9.67 13.12 10.24
C ASP A 70 9.66 11.83 9.40
N LEU A 71 8.92 10.82 9.85
CA LEU A 71 8.71 9.57 9.13
C LEU A 71 7.84 9.79 7.89
N TYR A 72 6.79 10.61 7.99
CA TYR A 72 5.93 10.94 6.86
C TYR A 72 6.74 11.57 5.71
N TYR A 73 7.56 12.57 6.00
CA TYR A 73 8.39 13.21 4.98
C TYR A 73 9.43 12.26 4.35
N ARG A 74 9.92 11.27 5.10
CA ARG A 74 10.84 10.25 4.56
C ARG A 74 10.15 9.24 3.64
N LEU A 75 8.90 8.87 3.93
CA LEU A 75 8.13 7.94 3.12
C LEU A 75 7.48 8.61 1.91
N ASN A 76 7.08 9.87 2.03
CA ASN A 76 6.33 10.62 1.01
C ASN A 76 7.21 11.26 -0.08
N VAL A 77 8.37 10.65 -0.39
CA VAL A 77 9.27 11.14 -1.45
C VAL A 77 8.75 10.80 -2.84
N PHE A 78 8.19 9.61 -3.02
CA PHE A 78 7.63 9.15 -4.30
C PHE A 78 6.26 8.48 -4.09
N PRO A 79 5.20 9.28 -3.87
CA PRO A 79 3.87 8.74 -3.63
C PRO A 79 3.27 8.15 -4.92
N ILE A 80 2.85 6.88 -4.83
CA ILE A 80 2.10 6.21 -5.90
C ILE A 80 0.66 6.05 -5.44
N ARG A 81 -0.26 6.78 -6.07
CA ARG A 81 -1.68 6.59 -5.81
C ARG A 81 -2.23 5.44 -6.65
N VAL A 82 -2.76 4.42 -5.97
CA VAL A 82 -3.53 3.36 -6.62
C VAL A 82 -5.01 3.74 -6.59
N PRO A 83 -5.64 4.06 -7.74
CA PRO A 83 -7.07 4.35 -7.77
C PRO A 83 -7.89 3.11 -7.39
N PRO A 84 -9.01 3.30 -6.70
CA PRO A 84 -9.90 2.21 -6.33
C PRO A 84 -10.53 1.58 -7.58
N LEU A 85 -10.90 0.31 -7.49
CA LEU A 85 -11.41 -0.46 -8.64
C LEU A 85 -12.69 0.15 -9.26
N ARG A 86 -13.47 0.91 -8.48
CA ARG A 86 -14.65 1.65 -8.98
C ARG A 86 -14.32 2.74 -10.01
N GLU A 87 -13.09 3.26 -10.00
CA GLU A 87 -12.59 4.24 -10.98
C GLU A 87 -11.96 3.55 -12.21
N ARG A 88 -11.90 2.20 -12.20
CA ARG A 88 -11.26 1.36 -13.23
C ARG A 88 -12.10 0.11 -13.52
N LEU A 89 -13.37 0.33 -13.85
CA LEU A 89 -14.33 -0.77 -14.02
C LEU A 89 -13.98 -1.69 -15.20
N GLU A 90 -13.27 -1.17 -16.19
CA GLU A 90 -12.73 -1.93 -17.32
C GLU A 90 -11.80 -3.07 -16.88
N ASP A 91 -11.14 -2.95 -15.72
CA ASP A 91 -10.25 -3.99 -15.19
C ASP A 91 -11.00 -5.13 -14.48
N VAL A 92 -12.28 -4.94 -14.13
CA VAL A 92 -13.08 -5.90 -13.35
C VAL A 92 -13.17 -7.25 -14.07
N GLY A 93 -13.41 -7.24 -15.39
CA GLY A 93 -13.49 -8.46 -16.19
C GLY A 93 -12.19 -9.26 -16.16
N THR A 94 -11.06 -8.59 -16.40
CA THR A 94 -9.73 -9.22 -16.42
C THR A 94 -9.33 -9.74 -15.05
N LEU A 95 -9.56 -8.96 -13.98
CA LEU A 95 -9.28 -9.37 -12.61
C LEU A 95 -10.14 -10.57 -12.19
N ALA A 96 -11.44 -10.54 -12.49
CA ALA A 96 -12.35 -11.63 -12.18
C ALA A 96 -11.94 -12.92 -12.91
N ALA A 97 -11.60 -12.84 -14.19
CA ALA A 97 -11.11 -13.99 -14.95
C ALA A 97 -9.83 -14.58 -14.33
N ARG A 98 -8.86 -13.74 -13.97
CA ARG A 98 -7.60 -14.18 -13.35
C ARG A 98 -7.81 -14.81 -11.97
N MET A 99 -8.69 -14.23 -11.16
CA MET A 99 -9.07 -14.80 -9.85
C MET A 99 -9.79 -16.13 -10.01
N ALA A 100 -10.76 -16.23 -10.92
CA ALA A 100 -11.48 -17.46 -11.20
C ALA A 100 -10.52 -18.58 -11.61
N ALA A 101 -9.60 -18.30 -12.54
CA ALA A 101 -8.59 -19.26 -12.97
C ALA A 101 -7.68 -19.72 -11.81
N LYS A 102 -7.18 -18.77 -11.00
CA LYS A 102 -6.33 -19.05 -9.82
C LYS A 102 -7.02 -19.98 -8.81
N HIS A 103 -8.30 -19.72 -8.52
CA HIS A 103 -9.05 -20.51 -7.55
C HIS A 103 -9.56 -21.84 -8.11
N ALA A 104 -9.94 -21.87 -9.39
CA ALA A 104 -10.34 -23.10 -10.08
C ALA A 104 -9.20 -24.13 -10.05
N SER A 105 -7.98 -23.71 -10.40
CA SER A 105 -6.78 -24.55 -10.33
C SER A 105 -6.53 -25.13 -8.93
N ARG A 106 -6.63 -24.30 -7.87
CA ARG A 106 -6.46 -24.77 -6.49
C ARG A 106 -7.52 -25.78 -6.04
N LEU A 107 -8.72 -25.71 -6.61
CA LEU A 107 -9.85 -26.57 -6.27
C LEU A 107 -10.00 -27.78 -7.20
N GLY A 108 -9.07 -27.97 -8.14
CA GLY A 108 -9.18 -29.02 -9.16
C GLY A 108 -10.40 -28.85 -10.08
N ARG A 109 -10.86 -27.61 -10.26
CA ARG A 109 -11.98 -27.26 -11.15
C ARG A 109 -11.48 -26.47 -12.35
N THR A 110 -12.28 -26.48 -13.42
CA THR A 110 -12.08 -25.60 -14.58
C THR A 110 -13.24 -24.61 -14.63
N ILE A 111 -12.92 -23.32 -14.69
CA ILE A 111 -13.90 -22.26 -14.94
C ILE A 111 -13.57 -21.69 -16.33
N GLU A 112 -14.37 -22.05 -17.32
CA GLU A 112 -14.16 -21.62 -18.71
C GLU A 112 -14.68 -20.20 -18.96
N ARG A 113 -15.75 -19.79 -18.26
CA ARG A 113 -16.38 -18.48 -18.48
C ARG A 113 -17.05 -17.95 -17.22
N ILE A 114 -16.92 -16.65 -17.01
CA ILE A 114 -17.75 -15.89 -16.07
C ILE A 114 -18.91 -15.30 -16.87
N ASP A 115 -20.14 -15.51 -16.41
CA ASP A 115 -21.31 -15.00 -17.11
C ASP A 115 -21.35 -13.46 -17.07
N LYS A 116 -21.82 -12.85 -18.17
CA LYS A 116 -21.86 -11.40 -18.34
C LYS A 116 -22.76 -10.71 -17.31
N LYS A 117 -23.77 -11.42 -16.78
CA LYS A 117 -24.70 -10.87 -15.77
C LYS A 117 -23.99 -10.73 -14.43
N SER A 118 -23.18 -11.70 -14.03
CA SER A 118 -22.34 -11.66 -12.84
C SER A 118 -21.29 -10.56 -12.92
N LEU A 119 -20.62 -10.40 -14.07
CA LEU A 119 -19.66 -9.29 -14.27
C LEU A 119 -20.34 -7.92 -14.15
N LYS A 120 -21.46 -7.70 -14.84
CA LYS A 120 -22.25 -6.46 -14.71
C LYS A 120 -22.73 -6.21 -13.29
N ARG A 121 -23.10 -7.27 -12.56
CA ARG A 121 -23.48 -7.16 -11.15
C ARG A 121 -22.31 -6.70 -10.29
N SER A 122 -21.12 -7.24 -10.49
CA SER A 122 -19.91 -6.82 -9.78
C SER A 122 -19.57 -5.35 -10.05
N GLU A 123 -19.63 -4.92 -11.31
CA GLU A 123 -19.48 -3.50 -11.68
C GLU A 123 -20.52 -2.61 -10.98
N GLY A 124 -21.78 -3.04 -10.97
CA GLY A 124 -22.87 -2.34 -10.27
C GLY A 124 -22.67 -2.26 -8.75
N VAL A 125 -22.11 -3.29 -8.11
CA VAL A 125 -21.78 -3.28 -6.67
C VAL A 125 -20.66 -2.27 -6.38
N LEU A 126 -19.63 -2.21 -7.23
CA LEU A 126 -18.52 -1.26 -7.08
C LEU A 126 -18.96 0.19 -7.24
N GLN A 127 -19.96 0.45 -8.10
CA GLN A 127 -20.57 1.76 -8.27
C GLN A 127 -21.57 2.10 -7.15
N GLY A 128 -22.34 1.12 -6.66
CA GLY A 128 -23.41 1.31 -5.67
C GLY A 128 -22.93 1.59 -4.24
N HIS A 129 -21.67 1.30 -3.91
CA HIS A 129 -21.10 1.53 -2.57
C HIS A 129 -20.92 3.02 -2.20
N LEU A 130 -21.22 3.95 -3.11
CA LEU A 130 -21.06 5.40 -2.92
C LEU A 130 -22.12 6.06 -2.02
N ALA A 131 -23.24 5.39 -1.69
CA ALA A 131 -24.27 6.01 -0.85
C ALA A 131 -23.85 6.19 0.63
N GLY A 132 -22.76 5.56 1.08
CA GLY A 132 -22.31 5.58 2.48
C GLY A 132 -21.00 6.31 2.78
N ASN A 133 -20.13 6.57 1.78
CA ASN A 133 -18.79 7.13 2.03
C ASN A 133 -18.67 8.56 1.50
N GLN A 134 -18.78 9.54 2.41
CA GLN A 134 -18.55 10.97 2.18
C GLN A 134 -17.09 11.35 1.84
N GLU A 135 -16.17 10.39 1.71
CA GLU A 135 -14.73 10.64 1.53
C GLU A 135 -14.25 10.55 0.08
N SER A 136 -14.92 11.28 -0.81
CA SER A 136 -14.42 11.52 -2.18
C SER A 136 -13.85 12.94 -2.36
N ARG A 137 -13.53 13.66 -1.28
CA ARG A 137 -13.23 15.11 -1.35
C ARG A 137 -11.76 15.54 -1.31
N LEU A 138 -10.77 14.67 -1.07
CA LEU A 138 -9.39 15.14 -0.83
C LEU A 138 -8.34 14.74 -1.88
N PHE A 139 -8.71 14.75 -3.17
CA PHE A 139 -7.71 14.69 -4.25
C PHE A 139 -7.92 15.75 -5.34
N ARG A 140 -8.33 16.95 -4.92
CA ARG A 140 -8.20 18.16 -5.75
C ARG A 140 -7.12 19.05 -5.14
N ARG A 141 -6.09 19.30 -5.95
CA ARG A 141 -5.02 20.32 -5.82
C ARG A 141 -3.95 20.06 -4.76
N GLN A 142 -2.84 19.49 -5.23
CA GLN A 142 -1.52 19.98 -4.84
C GLN A 142 -0.62 19.99 -6.08
N ARG A 143 -0.85 21.00 -6.95
CA ARG A 143 0.28 21.61 -7.66
C ARG A 143 0.98 22.48 -6.61
N CYS A 144 2.06 21.99 -6.02
CA CYS A 144 3.10 22.88 -5.54
C CYS A 144 4.08 23.07 -6.69
N GLU A 145 3.87 24.17 -7.41
CA GLU A 145 4.92 24.87 -8.15
C GLU A 145 5.88 25.52 -7.13
N LYS A 146 7.18 25.53 -7.50
CA LYS A 146 8.32 26.26 -6.91
C LYS A 146 8.99 25.57 -5.71
N ALA A 147 10.32 25.50 -5.61
CA ALA A 147 11.40 26.22 -6.28
C ALA A 147 12.60 25.30 -6.55
#